data_AF-A0A023F4N0-F1
#
_entry.id   AF-A0A023F4N0-F1
#
_cell.length_a   1.000
_cell.length_b   1.000
_cell.length_c   1.000
_cell.angle_alpha   90.00
_cell.angle_beta   90.00
_cell.angle_gamma   90.00
#
_symmetry.space_group_name_H-M   'P 1'
#
loop_
_entity.id
_entity.type
_entity.pdbx_description
1 polymer ?
#
loop_
_entity_poly.entity_id
_entity_poly.type
_entity_poly.pdbx_seq_one_letter_code
_entity_poly.pdbx_strand_id
1 'polypeptide(L)'
;MSIRKASHAGSWYSDSHKELSRQLDNWLNLADLTHGPARAIIAPHAGYQYCGACSAFAYRQVSPVVVKRVFILGPSHNVRLSGCALSSAVKYRTPFYDLIVDTQVYSELDSTGHFVRMELDVDEEEHSIEMHLPYVAKVMADYKDSVTIIPVLVGSLSPEDEALYGRIFSRYLSDPDSLFVISSDFCHWGHRFRYTYYDSSQPEIHLSIAKLDRMGMDIIETMNPTAFTDYLKKYGNTICGRHPIGVLLQAALQLIRAGKHKMSLKFLKYAQSSQCRNMNDSSVSYAAASLTIE
;
A
#
# COMPACT_ATOMS: atom_id res chain seq x y z
N MET A 1 6.17 17.61 -20.94
CA MET A 1 5.57 16.92 -19.77
C MET A 1 6.60 15.96 -19.22
N SER A 2 6.78 15.90 -17.90
CA SER A 2 7.75 15.04 -17.23
C SER A 2 7.28 13.58 -17.18
N ILE A 3 8.22 12.65 -17.29
CA ILE A 3 7.99 11.21 -17.15
C ILE A 3 8.89 10.74 -16.02
N ARG A 4 8.30 10.10 -15.00
CA ARG A 4 9.05 9.51 -13.88
C ARG A 4 9.67 8.20 -14.32
N LYS A 5 10.98 8.05 -14.12
CA LYS A 5 11.69 6.80 -14.42
C LYS A 5 11.34 5.71 -13.40
N ALA A 6 11.64 4.47 -13.78
CA ALA A 6 11.67 3.32 -12.89
C ALA A 6 13.03 3.31 -12.16
N SER A 7 13.23 4.25 -11.23
CA SER A 7 14.53 4.53 -10.58
C SER A 7 15.03 3.39 -9.69
N HIS A 8 14.16 2.49 -9.25
CA HIS A 8 14.48 1.36 -8.38
C HIS A 8 14.56 0.01 -9.13
N ALA A 9 14.32 0.01 -10.44
CA ALA A 9 14.53 -1.16 -11.30
C ALA A 9 16.01 -1.57 -11.30
N GLY A 10 16.28 -2.87 -11.33
CA GLY A 10 17.62 -3.45 -11.29
C GLY A 10 18.23 -3.59 -9.88
N SER A 11 17.56 -3.04 -8.85
CA SER A 11 17.99 -3.16 -7.45
C SER A 11 16.89 -3.72 -6.55
N TRP A 12 15.70 -3.10 -6.53
CA TRP A 12 14.58 -3.54 -5.71
C TRP A 12 13.74 -4.63 -6.39
N TYR A 13 13.70 -4.61 -7.71
CA TYR A 13 13.06 -5.59 -8.58
C TYR A 13 13.83 -5.70 -9.90
N SER A 14 13.62 -6.76 -10.66
CA SER A 14 14.31 -6.97 -11.95
C SER A 14 13.94 -5.88 -12.96
N ASP A 15 14.93 -5.27 -13.61
CA ASP A 15 14.73 -4.36 -14.76
C ASP A 15 14.46 -5.11 -16.08
N SER A 16 14.67 -6.43 -16.10
CA SER A 16 14.37 -7.27 -17.25
C SER A 16 12.88 -7.63 -17.31
N HIS A 17 12.20 -7.13 -18.34
CA HIS A 17 10.80 -7.46 -18.66
C HIS A 17 10.48 -8.95 -18.53
N LYS A 18 11.30 -9.80 -19.16
CA LYS A 18 11.07 -11.25 -19.22
C LYS A 18 11.16 -11.89 -17.84
N GLU A 19 12.19 -11.54 -17.08
CA GLU A 19 12.41 -12.10 -15.75
C GLU A 19 11.36 -11.59 -14.77
N LEU A 20 11.05 -10.29 -14.79
CA LEU A 20 10.03 -9.70 -13.93
C LEU A 20 8.64 -10.29 -14.23
N SER A 21 8.27 -10.43 -15.50
CA SER A 21 7.01 -11.09 -15.88
C SER A 21 6.91 -12.48 -15.27
N ARG A 22 7.96 -13.29 -15.46
CA ARG A 22 8.01 -14.69 -14.97
C ARG A 22 7.88 -14.76 -13.45
N GLN A 23 8.55 -13.88 -12.72
CA GLN A 23 8.45 -13.80 -11.26
C GLN A 23 7.02 -13.46 -10.82
N LEU A 24 6.43 -12.41 -11.39
CA LEU A 24 5.07 -11.98 -11.06
C LEU A 24 4.03 -13.03 -11.43
N ASP A 25 4.14 -13.66 -12.60
CA ASP A 25 3.26 -14.75 -13.04
C ASP A 25 3.29 -15.92 -12.05
N ASN A 26 4.49 -16.36 -11.66
CA ASN A 26 4.66 -17.45 -10.71
C ASN A 26 4.00 -17.14 -9.36
N TRP A 27 4.20 -15.94 -8.83
CA TRP A 27 3.61 -15.56 -7.54
C TRP A 27 2.09 -15.38 -7.63
N LEU A 28 1.58 -14.77 -8.71
CA LEU A 28 0.14 -14.60 -8.93
C LEU A 28 -0.57 -15.95 -9.09
N ASN A 29 0.05 -16.93 -9.76
CA ASN A 29 -0.52 -18.26 -9.94
C ASN A 29 -0.57 -19.09 -8.64
N LEU A 30 0.28 -18.77 -7.66
CA LEU A 30 0.27 -19.42 -6.34
C LEU A 30 -0.71 -18.76 -5.34
N ALA A 31 -1.28 -17.62 -5.70
CA ALA A 31 -2.26 -16.91 -4.89
C ALA A 31 -3.68 -17.30 -5.29
N ASP A 32 -4.50 -17.62 -4.27
CA ASP A 32 -5.92 -17.93 -4.48
C ASP A 32 -6.77 -16.65 -4.55
N LEU A 33 -7.74 -16.63 -5.46
CA LEU A 33 -8.79 -15.61 -5.50
C LEU A 33 -9.87 -15.96 -4.47
N THR A 34 -9.88 -15.27 -3.33
CA THR A 34 -10.75 -15.61 -2.17
C THR A 34 -11.52 -14.42 -1.62
N HIS A 35 -11.11 -13.19 -1.94
CA HIS A 35 -11.69 -11.96 -1.38
C HIS A 35 -11.67 -10.82 -2.42
N GLY A 36 -12.27 -11.06 -3.57
CA GLY A 36 -12.42 -10.10 -4.66
C GLY A 36 -13.86 -9.98 -5.17
N PRO A 37 -14.16 -9.03 -6.07
CA PRO A 37 -13.24 -8.05 -6.65
C PRO A 37 -12.82 -6.98 -5.63
N ALA A 38 -11.52 -6.76 -5.50
CA ALA A 38 -10.98 -5.81 -4.55
C ALA A 38 -11.29 -4.36 -4.94
N ARG A 39 -11.76 -3.57 -3.96
CA ARG A 39 -11.89 -2.11 -4.03
C ARG A 39 -10.68 -1.39 -3.45
N ALA A 40 -10.06 -2.01 -2.45
CA ALA A 40 -8.73 -1.62 -1.99
C ALA A 40 -7.91 -2.87 -1.66
N ILE A 41 -6.59 -2.73 -1.70
CA ILE A 41 -5.65 -3.73 -1.21
C ILE A 41 -4.62 -3.06 -0.29
N ILE A 42 -4.12 -3.80 0.69
CA ILE A 42 -2.90 -3.44 1.42
C ILE A 42 -1.82 -4.40 0.96
N ALA A 43 -0.66 -3.88 0.54
CA ALA A 43 0.45 -4.70 0.06
C ALA A 43 1.80 -4.11 0.46
N PRO A 44 2.83 -4.96 0.66
CA PRO A 44 4.17 -4.52 1.06
C PRO A 44 4.93 -3.83 -0.08
N HIS A 45 5.95 -3.06 0.30
CA HIS A 45 6.82 -2.30 -0.60
C HIS A 45 8.33 -2.52 -0.34
N ALA A 46 8.69 -3.64 0.28
CA ALA A 46 10.08 -4.10 0.25
C ALA A 46 10.50 -4.58 -1.16
N GLY A 47 11.78 -4.88 -1.33
CA GLY A 47 12.29 -5.49 -2.57
C GLY A 47 11.59 -6.83 -2.88
N TYR A 48 11.34 -7.11 -4.16
CA TYR A 48 10.49 -8.21 -4.61
C TYR A 48 10.99 -9.60 -4.19
N GLN A 49 12.31 -9.75 -4.04
CA GLN A 49 12.91 -10.98 -3.50
C GLN A 49 12.41 -11.33 -2.09
N TYR A 50 11.97 -10.34 -1.30
CA TYR A 50 11.50 -10.55 0.07
C TYR A 50 9.98 -10.64 0.16
N CYS A 51 9.27 -9.72 -0.50
CA CYS A 51 7.83 -9.56 -0.29
C CYS A 51 6.98 -9.77 -1.56
N GLY A 52 7.57 -9.99 -2.73
CA GLY A 52 6.83 -10.13 -4.00
C GLY A 52 5.78 -11.24 -3.93
N ALA A 53 6.17 -12.42 -3.45
CA ALA A 53 5.24 -13.52 -3.23
C ALA A 53 4.08 -13.19 -2.26
N CYS A 54 4.30 -12.31 -1.28
CA CYS A 54 3.24 -11.85 -0.37
C CYS A 54 2.29 -10.89 -1.10
N SER A 55 2.83 -9.91 -1.85
CA SER A 55 2.03 -8.94 -2.62
C SER A 55 1.07 -9.61 -3.59
N ALA A 56 1.45 -10.74 -4.18
CA ALA A 56 0.58 -11.51 -5.07
C ALA A 56 -0.77 -11.88 -4.46
N PHE A 57 -0.84 -12.17 -3.15
CA PHE A 57 -2.11 -12.50 -2.49
C PHE A 57 -3.10 -11.34 -2.49
N ALA A 58 -2.61 -10.10 -2.41
CA ALA A 58 -3.44 -8.90 -2.55
C ALA A 58 -3.81 -8.66 -4.02
N TYR A 59 -2.82 -8.62 -4.92
CA TYR A 59 -3.05 -8.32 -6.34
C TYR A 59 -3.91 -9.35 -7.06
N ARG A 60 -3.91 -10.61 -6.61
CA ARG A 60 -4.79 -11.65 -7.15
C ARG A 60 -6.27 -11.32 -7.00
N GLN A 61 -6.64 -10.51 -6.02
CA GLN A 61 -8.04 -10.14 -5.76
C GLN A 61 -8.55 -9.01 -6.68
N VAL A 62 -7.67 -8.37 -7.44
CA VAL A 62 -8.02 -7.29 -8.35
C VAL A 62 -8.71 -7.87 -9.58
N SER A 63 -9.85 -7.29 -9.96
CA SER A 63 -10.53 -7.62 -11.21
C SER A 63 -10.17 -6.60 -12.31
N PRO A 64 -9.32 -6.95 -13.27
CA PRO A 64 -8.87 -6.01 -14.29
C PRO A 64 -9.98 -5.59 -15.26
N VAL A 65 -11.06 -6.38 -15.36
CA VAL A 65 -12.24 -6.04 -16.18
C VAL A 65 -13.01 -4.85 -15.61
N VAL A 66 -12.93 -4.63 -14.30
CA VAL A 66 -13.70 -3.62 -13.58
C VAL A 66 -12.86 -2.35 -13.33
N VAL A 67 -11.59 -2.52 -12.99
CA VAL A 67 -10.72 -1.40 -12.58
C VAL A 67 -10.29 -0.55 -13.79
N LYS A 68 -10.50 0.76 -13.69
CA LYS A 68 -10.04 1.77 -14.67
C LYS A 68 -9.10 2.81 -14.05
N ARG A 69 -9.16 3.00 -12.74
CA ARG A 69 -8.34 3.96 -11.99
C ARG A 69 -7.68 3.27 -10.81
N VAL A 70 -6.37 3.42 -10.67
CA VAL A 70 -5.62 2.82 -9.57
C VAL A 70 -4.94 3.92 -8.74
N PHE A 71 -5.51 4.21 -7.57
CA PHE A 71 -4.88 5.06 -6.57
C PHE A 71 -3.77 4.29 -5.87
N ILE A 72 -2.58 4.86 -5.74
CA ILE A 72 -1.45 4.24 -5.04
C ILE A 72 -1.01 5.19 -3.95
N LEU A 73 -1.35 4.87 -2.70
CA LEU A 73 -1.05 5.68 -1.53
C LEU A 73 0.18 5.10 -0.85
N GLY A 74 1.32 5.78 -1.01
CA GLY A 74 2.61 5.37 -0.48
C GLY A 74 3.09 6.29 0.65
N PRO A 75 3.63 5.77 1.77
CA PRO A 75 4.24 6.62 2.79
C PRO A 75 5.53 7.28 2.28
N SER A 76 5.82 8.52 2.70
CA SER A 76 7.11 9.15 2.40
C SER A 76 8.21 8.69 3.37
N HIS A 77 9.34 8.24 2.81
CA HIS A 77 10.53 7.85 3.55
C HIS A 77 11.63 8.91 3.54
N ASN A 78 11.76 9.65 2.44
CA ASN A 78 12.92 10.52 2.20
C ASN A 78 12.66 12.00 2.58
N VAL A 79 11.41 12.47 2.46
CA VAL A 79 11.06 13.87 2.68
C VAL A 79 10.09 14.06 3.83
N ARG A 80 10.29 15.13 4.60
CA ARG A 80 9.34 15.53 5.63
C ARG A 80 8.13 16.18 4.98
N LEU A 81 7.01 15.47 4.98
CA LEU A 81 5.74 15.92 4.43
C LEU A 81 4.67 15.87 5.52
N SER A 82 3.90 16.94 5.71
CA SER A 82 2.81 17.04 6.71
C SER A 82 1.41 16.94 6.08
N GLY A 83 1.32 16.46 4.85
CA GLY A 83 0.08 16.28 4.09
C GLY A 83 0.25 15.20 3.02
N CYS A 84 -0.47 15.32 1.91
CA CYS A 84 -0.28 14.48 0.73
C CYS A 84 0.30 15.27 -0.43
N ALA A 85 1.14 14.63 -1.24
CA ALA A 85 1.71 15.21 -2.45
C ALA A 85 1.30 14.41 -3.70
N LEU A 86 1.14 15.13 -4.81
CA LEU A 86 0.87 14.58 -6.13
C LEU A 86 2.09 14.79 -7.04
N SER A 87 2.36 13.81 -7.89
CA SER A 87 3.46 13.88 -8.85
C SER A 87 3.32 15.04 -9.82
N SER A 88 4.43 15.58 -10.31
CA SER A 88 4.45 16.46 -11.47
C SER A 88 4.49 15.69 -12.80
N ALA A 89 4.76 14.37 -12.77
CA ALA A 89 4.85 13.53 -13.94
C ALA A 89 3.47 13.18 -14.51
N VAL A 90 3.41 13.00 -15.84
CA VAL A 90 2.20 12.55 -16.54
C VAL A 90 2.19 11.05 -16.80
N LYS A 91 3.35 10.40 -16.63
CA LYS A 91 3.54 8.97 -16.81
C LYS A 91 4.60 8.46 -15.84
N TYR A 92 4.42 7.22 -15.40
CA TYR A 92 5.38 6.47 -14.60
C TYR A 92 5.87 5.28 -15.44
N ARG A 93 7.18 5.20 -15.69
CA ARG A 93 7.77 4.08 -16.42
C ARG A 93 7.74 2.81 -15.59
N THR A 94 7.55 1.67 -16.25
CA THR A 94 7.79 0.34 -15.69
C THR A 94 8.58 -0.50 -16.71
N PRO A 95 9.17 -1.63 -16.30
CA PRO A 95 9.75 -2.58 -17.26
C PRO A 95 8.75 -3.21 -18.24
N PHE A 96 7.44 -3.01 -18.07
CA PHE A 96 6.38 -3.52 -18.95
C PHE A 96 5.93 -2.48 -19.97
N TYR A 97 5.31 -1.42 -19.46
CA TYR A 97 4.81 -0.26 -20.21
C TYR A 97 4.66 0.93 -19.28
N ASP A 98 4.54 2.12 -19.85
CA ASP A 98 4.33 3.34 -19.06
C ASP A 98 2.89 3.43 -18.58
N LEU A 99 2.69 3.63 -17.28
CA LEU A 99 1.39 3.88 -16.68
C LEU A 99 1.06 5.37 -16.77
N ILE A 100 -0.15 5.70 -17.22
CA ILE A 100 -0.61 7.08 -17.44
C ILE A 100 -1.25 7.62 -16.17
N VAL A 101 -0.87 8.84 -15.77
CA VAL A 101 -1.49 9.53 -14.63
C VAL A 101 -2.85 10.09 -15.04
N ASP A 102 -3.87 9.88 -14.20
CA ASP A 102 -5.21 10.45 -14.42
C ASP A 102 -5.19 11.96 -14.13
N THR A 103 -5.09 12.77 -15.18
CA THR A 103 -5.04 14.23 -15.07
C THR A 103 -6.35 14.85 -14.60
N GLN A 104 -7.49 14.20 -14.88
CA GLN A 104 -8.79 14.70 -14.42
C GLN A 104 -8.89 14.55 -12.90
N VAL A 105 -8.60 13.36 -12.37
CA VAL A 105 -8.58 13.13 -10.93
C VAL A 105 -7.53 13.99 -10.25
N TYR A 106 -6.34 14.16 -10.83
CA TYR A 106 -5.34 15.10 -10.29
C TYR A 106 -5.85 16.54 -10.21
N SER A 107 -6.57 17.02 -11.21
CA SER A 107 -7.19 18.36 -11.16
C SER A 107 -8.24 18.46 -10.07
N GLU A 108 -9.05 17.41 -9.88
CA GLU A 108 -10.06 17.36 -8.82
C GLU A 108 -9.41 17.34 -7.43
N LEU A 109 -8.32 16.59 -7.24
CA LEU A 109 -7.56 16.54 -5.99
C LEU A 109 -6.88 17.89 -5.70
N ASP A 110 -6.20 18.50 -6.69
CA ASP A 110 -5.61 19.84 -6.55
C ASP A 110 -6.65 20.89 -6.15
N SER A 111 -7.86 20.83 -6.74
CA SER A 111 -8.94 21.79 -6.46
C SER A 111 -9.42 21.77 -5.01
N THR A 112 -9.10 20.71 -4.25
CA THR A 112 -9.39 20.66 -2.80
C THR A 112 -8.49 21.59 -1.99
N GLY A 113 -7.34 22.03 -2.53
CA GLY A 113 -6.35 22.85 -1.83
C GLY A 113 -5.55 22.10 -0.76
N HIS A 114 -5.69 20.77 -0.67
CA HIS A 114 -5.04 19.94 0.35
C HIS A 114 -3.85 19.13 -0.15
N PHE A 115 -3.47 19.26 -1.42
CA PHE A 115 -2.35 18.53 -2.00
C PHE A 115 -1.25 19.49 -2.43
N VAL A 116 0.00 19.13 -2.16
CA VAL A 116 1.16 19.82 -2.71
C VAL A 116 1.67 19.09 -3.95
N ARG A 117 2.41 19.77 -4.81
CA ARG A 117 3.11 19.12 -5.93
C ARG A 117 4.51 18.72 -5.47
N MET A 118 4.90 17.48 -5.74
CA MET A 118 6.27 17.03 -5.51
C MET A 118 7.11 17.21 -6.78
N GLU A 119 8.35 17.65 -6.56
CA GLU A 119 9.37 17.71 -7.60
C GLU A 119 9.72 16.31 -8.09
N LEU A 120 10.20 16.22 -9.34
CA LEU A 120 10.43 14.93 -9.99
C LEU A 120 11.56 14.12 -9.32
N ASP A 121 12.56 14.78 -8.73
CA ASP A 121 13.64 14.14 -8.00
C ASP A 121 13.14 13.50 -6.70
N VAL A 122 12.30 14.18 -5.93
CA VAL A 122 11.62 13.65 -4.74
C VAL A 122 10.79 12.42 -5.09
N ASP A 123 10.06 12.50 -6.21
CA ASP A 123 9.24 11.40 -6.71
C ASP A 123 10.08 10.18 -7.14
N GLU A 124 11.19 10.42 -7.86
CA GLU A 124 12.12 9.36 -8.29
C GLU A 124 12.93 8.77 -7.11
N GLU A 125 13.15 9.50 -6.02
CA GLU A 125 13.83 8.98 -4.83
C GLU A 125 12.92 8.07 -3.97
N GLU A 126 11.61 8.29 -4.01
CA GLU A 126 10.65 7.48 -3.24
C GLU A 126 10.36 6.12 -3.90
N HIS A 127 10.36 5.04 -3.12
CA HIS A 127 10.13 3.68 -3.60
C HIS A 127 8.76 3.12 -3.23
N SER A 128 8.10 3.66 -2.19
CA SER A 128 6.87 3.09 -1.66
C SER A 128 5.75 3.00 -2.69
N ILE A 129 5.66 3.97 -3.61
CA ILE A 129 4.71 3.96 -4.72
C ILE A 129 5.23 3.06 -5.85
N GLU A 130 6.53 3.16 -6.16
CA GLU A 130 7.15 2.45 -7.29
C GLU A 130 7.00 0.93 -7.19
N MET A 131 7.12 0.36 -5.98
CA MET A 131 7.02 -1.08 -5.78
C MET A 131 5.66 -1.67 -6.18
N HIS A 132 4.63 -0.83 -6.35
CA HIS A 132 3.31 -1.27 -6.81
C HIS A 132 3.14 -1.20 -8.32
N LEU A 133 3.97 -0.42 -9.04
CA LEU A 133 3.77 -0.16 -10.46
C LEU A 133 3.96 -1.41 -11.33
N PRO A 134 4.99 -2.26 -11.14
CA PRO A 134 5.12 -3.48 -11.94
C PRO A 134 3.96 -4.46 -11.72
N TYR A 135 3.47 -4.59 -10.49
CA TYR A 135 2.30 -5.42 -10.18
C TYR A 135 1.03 -4.87 -10.83
N VAL A 136 0.78 -3.55 -10.75
CA VAL A 136 -0.35 -2.90 -11.44
C VAL A 136 -0.26 -3.12 -12.94
N ALA A 137 0.91 -2.84 -13.53
CA ALA A 137 1.13 -3.03 -14.97
C ALA A 137 0.87 -4.48 -15.39
N LYS A 138 1.33 -5.44 -14.57
CA LYS A 138 1.17 -6.88 -14.83
C LYS A 138 -0.28 -7.33 -14.76
N VAL A 139 -1.01 -6.96 -13.70
CA VAL A 139 -2.43 -7.36 -13.52
C VAL A 139 -3.32 -6.71 -14.58
N MET A 140 -3.00 -5.50 -14.99
CA MET A 140 -3.79 -4.71 -15.95
C MET A 140 -3.30 -4.87 -17.39
N ALA A 141 -2.42 -5.83 -17.71
CA ALA A 141 -1.74 -5.91 -19.00
C ALA A 141 -2.70 -5.94 -20.22
N ASP A 142 -3.80 -6.71 -20.12
CA ASP A 142 -4.82 -6.80 -21.18
C ASP A 142 -5.70 -5.54 -21.28
N TYR A 143 -5.65 -4.66 -20.27
CA TYR A 143 -6.44 -3.45 -20.11
C TYR A 143 -5.57 -2.19 -20.04
N LYS A 144 -4.31 -2.28 -20.49
CA LYS A 144 -3.28 -1.22 -20.36
C LYS A 144 -3.70 0.14 -20.91
N ASP A 145 -4.54 0.16 -21.95
CA ASP A 145 -5.00 1.39 -22.61
C ASP A 145 -6.26 1.99 -21.95
N SER A 146 -6.86 1.26 -21.00
CA SER A 146 -8.06 1.67 -20.26
C SER A 146 -7.83 1.93 -18.77
N VAL A 147 -6.60 1.74 -18.29
CA VAL A 147 -6.21 1.98 -16.90
C VAL A 147 -5.37 3.24 -16.76
N THR A 148 -5.65 4.01 -15.73
CA THR A 148 -4.83 5.14 -15.29
C THR A 148 -4.44 4.98 -13.83
N ILE A 149 -3.39 5.67 -13.40
CA ILE A 149 -2.90 5.65 -12.02
C ILE A 149 -3.03 7.04 -11.38
N ILE A 150 -3.17 7.03 -10.05
CA ILE A 150 -3.20 8.22 -9.21
C ILE A 150 -2.19 8.01 -8.07
N PRO A 151 -0.89 8.28 -8.32
CA PRO A 151 0.14 8.25 -7.29
C PRO A 151 -0.12 9.34 -6.26
N VAL A 152 -0.13 8.97 -4.98
CA VAL A 152 -0.27 9.91 -3.86
C VAL A 152 0.79 9.58 -2.82
N LEU A 153 1.73 10.50 -2.62
CA LEU A 153 2.70 10.41 -1.55
C LEU A 153 2.07 10.91 -0.25
N VAL A 154 1.99 10.06 0.76
CA VAL A 154 1.35 10.34 2.04
C VAL A 154 2.42 10.62 3.09
N GLY A 155 2.38 11.82 3.66
CA GLY A 155 3.31 12.25 4.70
C GLY A 155 2.96 11.74 6.10
N SER A 156 3.53 12.40 7.09
CA SER A 156 3.18 12.23 8.50
C SER A 156 1.89 13.02 8.80
N LEU A 157 0.78 12.30 8.83
CA LEU A 157 -0.55 12.89 9.05
C LEU A 157 -0.95 12.87 10.53
N SER A 158 -1.68 13.90 10.95
CA SER A 158 -2.45 13.85 12.19
C SER A 158 -3.72 13.00 12.02
N PRO A 159 -4.36 12.50 13.10
CA PRO A 159 -5.67 11.84 13.00
C PRO A 159 -6.73 12.71 12.29
N GLU A 160 -6.68 14.02 12.47
CA GLU A 160 -7.56 14.99 11.82
C GLU A 160 -7.30 15.06 10.31
N ASP A 161 -6.02 15.04 9.89
CA ASP A 161 -5.62 15.02 8.48
C ASP A 161 -5.96 13.67 7.83
N GLU A 162 -5.76 12.54 8.53
CA GLU A 162 -6.21 11.23 8.05
C GLU A 162 -7.73 11.22 7.80
N ALA A 163 -8.51 11.83 8.70
CA ALA A 163 -9.95 11.99 8.51
C ALA A 163 -10.30 12.92 7.34
N LEU A 164 -9.51 13.99 7.13
CA LEU A 164 -9.67 14.91 6.00
C LEU A 164 -9.42 14.22 4.66
N TYR A 165 -8.27 13.58 4.48
CA TYR A 165 -7.96 12.84 3.26
C TYR A 165 -8.90 11.66 3.07
N GLY A 166 -9.29 10.96 4.14
CA GLY A 166 -10.31 9.92 4.08
C GLY A 166 -11.65 10.43 3.53
N ARG A 167 -12.09 11.64 3.91
CA ARG A 167 -13.28 12.28 3.31
C ARG A 167 -13.10 12.55 1.83
N ILE A 168 -11.96 13.12 1.43
CA ILE A 168 -11.65 13.43 0.01
C ILE A 168 -11.67 12.15 -0.84
N PHE A 169 -11.04 11.08 -0.35
CA PHE A 169 -10.92 9.83 -1.08
C PHE A 169 -12.17 8.95 -1.05
N SER A 170 -13.07 9.15 -0.08
CA SER A 170 -14.26 8.29 0.09
C SER A 170 -15.13 8.17 -1.17
N ARG A 171 -15.33 9.27 -1.92
CA ARG A 171 -16.09 9.26 -3.18
C ARG A 171 -15.47 8.37 -4.26
N TYR A 172 -14.14 8.32 -4.33
CA TYR A 172 -13.43 7.47 -5.27
C TYR A 172 -13.39 6.02 -4.76
N LEU A 173 -13.29 5.82 -3.44
CA LEU A 173 -13.36 4.48 -2.85
C LEU A 173 -14.73 3.83 -3.07
N SER A 174 -15.83 4.59 -3.11
CA SER A 174 -17.15 4.07 -3.45
C SER A 174 -17.37 3.82 -4.94
N ASP A 175 -16.47 4.32 -5.80
CA ASP A 175 -16.64 4.21 -7.25
C ASP A 175 -16.24 2.81 -7.74
N PRO A 176 -17.13 2.10 -8.47
CA PRO A 176 -16.88 0.74 -8.89
C PRO A 176 -15.73 0.58 -9.87
N ASP A 177 -15.23 1.66 -10.48
CA ASP A 177 -14.11 1.62 -11.42
C ASP A 177 -12.75 1.93 -10.75
N SER A 178 -12.72 2.24 -9.45
CA SER A 178 -11.48 2.61 -8.74
C SER A 178 -10.91 1.47 -7.91
N LEU A 179 -9.58 1.36 -7.85
CA LEU A 179 -8.85 0.51 -6.91
C LEU A 179 -7.92 1.38 -6.06
N PHE A 180 -7.88 1.14 -4.76
CA PHE A 180 -6.90 1.75 -3.85
C PHE A 180 -5.82 0.74 -3.47
N VAL A 181 -4.57 1.01 -3.84
CA VAL A 181 -3.39 0.28 -3.37
C VAL A 181 -2.78 1.05 -2.20
N ILE A 182 -2.91 0.51 -1.00
CA ILE A 182 -2.35 1.05 0.22
C ILE A 182 -1.01 0.37 0.48
N SER A 183 0.06 1.14 0.35
CA SER A 183 1.42 0.63 0.45
C SER A 183 1.88 0.57 1.91
N SER A 184 2.18 -0.62 2.42
CA SER A 184 2.72 -0.76 3.78
C SER A 184 3.44 -2.09 4.01
N ASP A 185 4.67 -2.00 4.49
CA ASP A 185 5.27 -3.05 5.32
C ASP A 185 4.74 -2.95 6.77
N PHE A 186 4.94 -4.01 7.55
CA PHE A 186 4.51 -4.12 8.95
C PHE A 186 5.73 -3.97 9.88
N CYS A 187 5.81 -4.66 11.02
CA CYS A 187 6.88 -4.47 11.99
C CYS A 187 8.29 -4.54 11.38
N HIS A 188 9.04 -3.43 11.52
CA HIS A 188 10.48 -3.35 11.36
C HIS A 188 11.11 -3.56 12.74
N TRP A 189 11.55 -4.79 13.02
CA TRP A 189 12.07 -5.20 14.33
C TRP A 189 13.59 -5.32 14.32
N GLY A 190 14.24 -4.84 15.37
CA GLY A 190 15.67 -4.96 15.63
C GLY A 190 16.33 -3.63 16.00
N HIS A 191 17.55 -3.70 16.54
CA HIS A 191 18.29 -2.51 16.98
C HIS A 191 18.48 -1.46 15.88
N ARG A 192 18.67 -1.88 14.62
CA ARG A 192 18.82 -0.96 13.48
C ARG A 192 17.59 -0.08 13.23
N PHE A 193 16.41 -0.51 13.67
CA PHE A 193 15.16 0.24 13.58
C PHE A 193 14.80 0.96 14.88
N ARG A 194 15.64 0.82 15.93
CA ARG A 194 15.37 1.29 17.29
C ARG A 194 14.04 0.78 17.84
N TYR A 195 13.65 -0.43 17.47
CA TYR A 195 12.41 -1.06 17.89
C TYR A 195 12.63 -2.54 18.17
N THR A 196 12.59 -2.91 19.45
CA THR A 196 12.83 -4.29 19.92
C THR A 196 11.76 -4.73 20.91
N TYR A 197 10.50 -4.29 20.70
CA TYR A 197 9.38 -4.73 21.54
C TYR A 197 9.32 -6.26 21.56
N TYR A 198 9.19 -6.82 22.76
CA TYR A 198 9.09 -8.26 22.98
C TYR A 198 8.05 -8.55 24.06
N ASP A 199 6.99 -9.27 23.68
CA ASP A 199 6.01 -9.82 24.61
C ASP A 199 6.58 -11.12 25.20
N SER A 200 7.00 -11.07 26.46
CA SER A 200 7.61 -12.19 27.17
C SER A 200 6.67 -13.41 27.37
N SER A 201 5.38 -13.29 27.02
CA SER A 201 4.48 -14.45 26.95
C SER A 201 4.71 -15.33 25.73
N GLN A 202 5.45 -14.87 24.72
CA GLN A 202 5.82 -15.66 23.55
C GLN A 202 7.18 -16.33 23.77
N PRO A 203 7.42 -17.53 23.22
CA PRO A 203 8.68 -18.24 23.45
C PRO A 203 9.84 -17.73 22.57
N GLU A 204 9.54 -17.14 21.41
CA GLU A 204 10.55 -16.61 20.48
C GLU A 204 10.16 -15.22 19.97
N ILE A 205 11.16 -14.41 19.63
CA ILE A 205 10.99 -13.01 19.19
C ILE A 205 10.10 -12.93 17.95
N HIS A 206 10.33 -13.78 16.94
CA HIS A 206 9.51 -13.75 15.72
C HIS A 206 8.02 -14.04 15.96
N LEU A 207 7.69 -14.84 16.99
CA LEU A 207 6.31 -15.09 17.40
C LEU A 207 5.70 -13.90 18.13
N SER A 208 6.48 -13.19 18.95
CA SER A 208 6.08 -11.89 19.51
C SER A 208 5.80 -10.86 18.41
N ILE A 209 6.67 -10.78 17.40
CA ILE A 209 6.46 -9.91 16.22
C ILE A 209 5.17 -10.30 15.52
N ALA A 210 4.97 -11.58 15.21
CA ALA A 210 3.77 -12.06 14.53
C ALA A 210 2.48 -11.79 15.33
N LYS A 211 2.51 -11.95 16.66
CA LYS A 211 1.38 -11.61 17.54
C LYS A 211 1.08 -10.11 17.51
N LEU A 212 2.13 -9.28 17.57
CA LEU A 212 1.99 -7.82 17.52
C LEU A 212 1.40 -7.37 16.17
N ASP A 213 1.90 -7.89 15.06
CA ASP A 213 1.41 -7.54 13.72
C ASP A 213 -0.02 -8.03 13.50
N ARG A 214 -0.34 -9.28 13.88
CA ARG A 214 -1.70 -9.81 13.79
C ARG A 214 -2.70 -9.00 14.59
N MET A 215 -2.33 -8.51 15.78
CA MET A 215 -3.19 -7.62 16.54
C MET A 215 -3.53 -6.33 15.76
N GLY A 216 -2.53 -5.75 15.08
CA GLY A 216 -2.76 -4.59 14.21
C GLY A 216 -3.63 -4.94 12.99
N MET A 217 -3.37 -6.09 12.35
CA MET A 217 -4.16 -6.62 11.23
C MET A 217 -5.63 -6.83 11.63
N ASP A 218 -5.89 -7.51 12.73
CA ASP A 218 -7.23 -7.79 13.25
C ASP A 218 -8.00 -6.48 13.51
N ILE A 219 -7.33 -5.46 14.04
CA ILE A 219 -7.92 -4.13 14.23
C ILE A 219 -8.25 -3.47 12.89
N ILE A 220 -7.36 -3.54 11.90
CA ILE A 220 -7.59 -2.99 10.56
C ILE A 220 -8.79 -3.69 9.89
N GLU A 221 -8.98 -5.00 10.08
CA GLU A 221 -10.15 -5.75 9.57
C GLU A 221 -11.47 -5.24 10.14
N THR A 222 -11.48 -4.67 11.35
CA THR A 222 -12.68 -4.03 11.92
C THR A 222 -13.04 -2.68 11.28
N MET A 223 -12.18 -2.15 10.41
CA MET A 223 -12.31 -0.83 9.78
C MET A 223 -12.50 0.33 10.77
N ASN A 224 -11.89 0.23 11.96
CA ASN A 224 -12.00 1.23 13.03
C ASN A 224 -10.71 2.07 13.15
N PRO A 225 -10.68 3.32 12.63
CA PRO A 225 -9.47 4.16 12.67
C PRO A 225 -9.04 4.55 14.10
N THR A 226 -9.98 4.73 15.03
CA THR A 226 -9.66 5.05 16.42
C THR A 226 -8.94 3.89 17.10
N ALA A 227 -9.45 2.67 16.92
CA ALA A 227 -8.81 1.48 17.50
C ALA A 227 -7.39 1.26 16.93
N PHE A 228 -7.19 1.52 15.63
CA PHE A 228 -5.85 1.44 15.02
C PHE A 228 -4.90 2.50 15.58
N THR A 229 -5.38 3.74 15.75
CA THR A 229 -4.61 4.82 16.39
C THR A 229 -4.21 4.46 17.82
N ASP A 230 -5.12 3.90 18.61
CA ASP A 230 -4.85 3.49 19.99
C ASP A 230 -3.85 2.34 20.06
N TYR A 231 -3.91 1.39 19.14
CA TYR A 231 -2.91 0.33 18.97
C TYR A 231 -1.51 0.91 18.68
N LEU A 232 -1.40 1.84 17.72
CA LEU A 232 -0.13 2.47 17.38
C LEU A 232 0.45 3.25 18.57
N LYS A 233 -0.39 4.01 19.30
CA LYS A 233 0.03 4.72 20.52
C LYS A 233 0.52 3.78 21.62
N LYS A 234 -0.16 2.64 21.79
CA LYS A 234 0.15 1.68 22.86
C LYS A 234 1.44 0.92 22.61
N TYR A 235 1.66 0.45 21.38
CA TYR A 235 2.77 -0.46 21.08
C TYR A 235 3.92 0.21 20.32
N GLY A 236 3.67 1.31 19.61
CA GLY A 236 4.67 1.94 18.77
C GLY A 236 5.14 1.05 17.61
N ASN A 237 4.31 0.10 17.16
CA ASN A 237 4.68 -0.81 16.07
C ASN A 237 5.09 -0.01 14.84
N THR A 238 6.20 -0.41 14.21
CA THR A 238 6.90 0.35 13.17
C THR A 238 6.30 0.17 11.77
N ILE A 239 4.97 0.10 11.68
CA ILE A 239 4.22 0.00 10.42
C ILE A 239 4.46 1.29 9.60
N CYS A 240 5.17 1.18 8.48
CA CYS A 240 5.60 2.34 7.68
C CYS A 240 4.42 3.04 6.99
N GLY A 241 3.45 2.27 6.46
CA GLY A 241 2.24 2.76 5.82
C GLY A 241 1.08 3.06 6.77
N ARG A 242 1.35 3.30 8.06
CA ARG A 242 0.29 3.58 9.06
C ARG A 242 -0.61 4.75 8.66
N HIS A 243 -0.08 5.79 8.01
CA HIS A 243 -0.86 6.96 7.57
C HIS A 243 -1.72 6.66 6.33
N PRO A 244 -1.19 6.04 5.25
CA PRO A 244 -2.03 5.47 4.19
C PRO A 244 -3.15 4.55 4.69
N ILE A 245 -2.84 3.67 5.65
CA ILE A 245 -3.84 2.79 6.29
C ILE A 245 -4.89 3.63 7.03
N GLY A 246 -4.48 4.61 7.83
CA GLY A 246 -5.40 5.53 8.53
C GLY A 246 -6.36 6.24 7.56
N VAL A 247 -5.85 6.73 6.43
CA VAL A 247 -6.66 7.34 5.36
C VAL A 247 -7.68 6.36 4.79
N LEU A 248 -7.29 5.11 4.49
CA LEU A 248 -8.23 4.07 4.03
C LEU A 248 -9.32 3.80 5.08
N LEU A 249 -8.94 3.64 6.35
CA LEU A 249 -9.88 3.36 7.44
C LEU A 249 -10.88 4.51 7.62
N GLN A 250 -10.41 5.76 7.49
CA GLN A 250 -11.28 6.93 7.55
C GLN A 250 -12.23 7.00 6.34
N ALA A 251 -11.75 6.70 5.14
CA ALA A 251 -12.59 6.63 3.94
C ALA A 251 -13.68 5.55 4.07
N ALA A 252 -13.31 4.36 4.55
CA ALA A 252 -14.26 3.27 4.81
C ALA A 252 -15.29 3.67 5.87
N LEU A 253 -14.86 4.30 6.97
CA LEU A 253 -15.75 4.77 8.04
C LEU A 253 -16.79 5.78 7.52
N GLN A 254 -16.41 6.70 6.62
CA GLN A 254 -17.36 7.63 6.00
C GLN A 254 -18.47 6.90 5.23
N LEU A 255 -18.08 5.89 4.43
CA LEU A 255 -19.02 5.12 3.63
C LEU A 255 -19.91 4.20 4.48
N ILE A 256 -19.37 3.59 5.54
CA ILE A 256 -20.13 2.81 6.53
C ILE A 256 -21.18 3.70 7.21
N ARG A 257 -20.81 4.91 7.64
CA ARG A 257 -21.75 5.87 8.26
C ARG A 257 -22.85 6.34 7.32
N ALA A 258 -22.57 6.41 6.02
CA ALA A 258 -23.58 6.72 5.01
C ALA A 258 -24.60 5.58 4.81
N GLY A 259 -24.31 4.36 5.29
CA GLY A 259 -25.23 3.23 5.32
C GLY A 259 -25.55 2.60 3.95
N LYS A 260 -24.75 2.87 2.93
CA LYS A 260 -25.02 2.46 1.53
C LYS A 260 -24.24 1.24 1.06
N HIS A 261 -23.28 0.78 1.85
CA HIS A 261 -22.29 -0.20 1.41
C HIS A 261 -22.04 -1.25 2.47
N LYS A 262 -21.96 -2.51 2.05
CA LYS A 262 -21.48 -3.60 2.90
C LYS A 262 -20.00 -3.83 2.57
N MET A 263 -19.16 -3.73 3.59
CA MET A 263 -17.70 -3.78 3.41
C MET A 263 -17.11 -4.94 4.20
N SER A 264 -16.05 -5.54 3.65
CA SER A 264 -15.25 -6.52 4.37
C SER A 264 -13.79 -6.37 3.98
N LEU A 265 -12.93 -6.14 4.97
CA LEU A 265 -11.47 -6.15 4.82
C LEU A 265 -10.94 -7.44 5.42
N LYS A 266 -10.07 -8.15 4.69
CA LYS A 266 -9.39 -9.35 5.16
C LYS A 266 -7.93 -9.39 4.76
N PHE A 267 -7.06 -9.77 5.71
CA PHE A 267 -5.69 -10.16 5.42
C PHE A 267 -5.65 -11.60 4.91
N LEU A 268 -4.88 -11.79 3.84
CA LEU A 268 -4.81 -13.03 3.05
C LEU A 268 -3.45 -13.72 3.19
N LYS A 269 -2.42 -12.95 3.51
CA LYS A 269 -1.06 -13.47 3.70
C LYS A 269 -0.31 -12.65 4.74
N TYR A 270 0.52 -13.35 5.50
CA TYR A 270 1.51 -12.77 6.40
C TYR A 270 2.85 -13.49 6.19
N ALA A 271 3.94 -12.74 6.19
CA ALA A 271 5.31 -13.24 6.07
C ALA A 271 6.27 -12.35 6.87
N GLN A 272 7.46 -12.87 7.12
CA GLN A 272 8.58 -12.13 7.72
C GLN A 272 9.81 -12.34 6.86
N SER A 273 10.66 -11.33 6.71
CA SER A 273 11.92 -11.44 5.96
C SER A 273 12.84 -12.53 6.51
N SER A 274 12.78 -12.76 7.81
CA SER A 274 13.58 -13.72 8.57
C SER A 274 12.91 -13.97 9.93
N GLN A 275 13.22 -15.09 10.57
CA GLN A 275 12.75 -15.38 11.93
C GLN A 275 13.79 -14.89 12.95
N CYS A 276 13.53 -13.76 13.60
CA CYS A 276 14.34 -13.29 14.73
C CYS A 276 14.23 -14.26 15.92
N ARG A 277 15.39 -14.67 16.46
CA ARG A 277 15.53 -15.57 17.61
C ARG A 277 16.37 -14.97 18.74
N ASN A 278 17.20 -13.98 18.44
CA ASN A 278 18.00 -13.26 19.43
C ASN A 278 17.98 -11.73 19.18
N MET A 279 18.50 -10.95 20.13
CA MET A 279 18.43 -9.48 20.09
C MET A 279 19.32 -8.83 19.01
N ASN A 280 20.29 -9.55 18.46
CA ASN A 280 21.12 -9.04 17.36
C ASN A 280 20.45 -9.26 15.98
N ASP A 281 19.39 -10.06 15.91
CA ASP A 281 18.65 -10.26 14.68
C ASP A 281 17.84 -9.01 14.30
N SER A 282 17.42 -8.95 13.03
CA SER A 282 16.42 -7.98 12.60
C SER A 282 15.58 -8.55 11.47
N SER A 283 14.32 -8.10 11.39
CA SER A 283 13.38 -8.54 10.37
C SER A 283 12.39 -7.43 10.02
N VAL A 284 11.79 -7.55 8.83
CA VAL A 284 10.62 -6.77 8.42
C VAL A 284 9.47 -7.74 8.16
N SER A 285 8.28 -7.40 8.63
CA SER A 285 7.05 -8.15 8.37
C SER A 285 6.32 -7.64 7.14
N TYR A 286 5.65 -8.54 6.44
CA TYR A 286 4.87 -8.26 5.24
C TYR A 286 3.47 -8.83 5.40
N ALA A 287 2.45 -8.06 5.00
CA ALA A 287 1.08 -8.53 5.01
C ALA A 287 0.36 -8.07 3.73
N ALA A 288 -0.54 -8.92 3.24
CA ALA A 288 -1.36 -8.63 2.08
C ALA A 288 -2.84 -8.71 2.46
N ALA A 289 -3.63 -7.69 2.12
CA ALA A 289 -5.06 -7.63 2.42
C ALA A 289 -5.87 -7.19 1.20
N SER A 290 -7.17 -7.48 1.26
CA SER A 290 -8.17 -7.01 0.29
C SER A 290 -9.40 -6.47 1.02
N LEU A 291 -9.94 -5.37 0.52
CA LEU A 291 -11.21 -4.78 0.90
C LEU A 291 -12.20 -4.98 -0.25
N THR A 292 -13.35 -5.58 0.02
CA THR A 292 -14.48 -5.64 -0.91
C THR A 292 -15.57 -4.67 -0.46
N ILE A 293 -16.31 -4.13 -1.43
CA ILE A 293 -17.49 -3.29 -1.21
C ILE A 293 -18.62 -3.83 -2.08
N GLU A 294 -19.72 -4.20 -1.43
CA GLU A 294 -21.02 -4.57 -2.02
C GLU A 294 -22.01 -3.40 -1.94
#